data_AF-A0A8T7BQ43-F1
#
_entry.id   AF-A0A8T7BQ43-F1
#
_cell.length_a   1.000
_cell.length_b   1.000
_cell.length_c   1.000
_cell.angle_alpha   90.00
_cell.angle_beta   90.00
_cell.angle_gamma   90.00
#
_symmetry.space_group_name_H-M   'P 1'
#
loop_
_entity.id
_entity.type
_entity.pdbx_description
1 polymer ?
#
loop_
_entity_poly.entity_id
_entity_poly.type
_entity_poly.pdbx_seq_one_letter_code
_entity_poly.pdbx_strand_id
1 'polypeptide(L)'
;GGLAVLCGIFEAFKIEQLRVSDGALREGLLYDLIGRLHDEDIRNSTISSLAKRYNVDTEQADRVKSTAAKLFCQLRDPWSLDKKFSLKFVEWAAEIHEIGLAIAHAQYHRHGAYLIANSDLAGFSREEQGKLALLVRAHRRKFPLIELDGISQDEQDDVLHLCILLRLAVLFNRSRLYVSLPQIDIKVKDKKITLEFPQQWLENNSLTRTDLELETGYIKATGYKLTYTSV
;
A
#
# COMPACT_ATOMS: atom_id res chain seq x y z
N GLY A 1 16.60 -34.46 -21.27
CA GLY A 1 16.12 -33.40 -20.36
C GLY A 1 14.60 -33.38 -20.30
N GLY A 2 13.94 -32.67 -21.23
CA GLY A 2 12.49 -32.44 -21.19
C GLY A 2 11.61 -33.70 -21.19
N LEU A 3 11.94 -34.71 -22.01
CA LEU A 3 11.17 -35.97 -22.05
C LEU A 3 11.17 -36.70 -20.69
N ALA A 4 12.31 -36.72 -20.00
CA ALA A 4 12.41 -37.37 -18.69
C ALA A 4 11.53 -36.68 -17.64
N VAL A 5 11.46 -35.34 -17.67
CA VAL A 5 10.56 -34.57 -16.82
C VAL A 5 9.09 -34.87 -17.16
N LEU A 6 8.76 -34.93 -18.45
CA LEU A 6 7.40 -35.23 -18.90
C LEU A 6 6.94 -36.63 -18.48
N CYS A 7 7.79 -37.65 -18.67
CA CYS A 7 7.52 -39.02 -18.20
C CYS A 7 7.27 -39.05 -16.68
N GLY A 8 8.11 -38.37 -15.90
CA GLY A 8 7.92 -38.28 -14.45
C GLY A 8 6.60 -37.63 -14.05
N ILE A 9 6.15 -36.59 -14.77
CA ILE A 9 4.84 -35.95 -14.53
C ILE A 9 3.69 -36.91 -14.85
N PHE A 10 3.75 -37.64 -15.96
CA PHE A 10 2.72 -38.61 -16.35
C PHE A 10 2.58 -39.72 -15.32
N GLU A 11 3.70 -40.25 -14.81
CA GLU A 11 3.70 -41.27 -13.77
C GLU A 11 3.20 -40.74 -12.43
N ALA A 12 3.68 -39.56 -12.00
CA ALA A 12 3.32 -38.98 -10.70
C ALA A 12 1.84 -38.61 -10.60
N PHE A 13 1.26 -38.06 -11.67
CA PHE A 13 -0.13 -37.60 -11.70
C PHE A 13 -1.09 -38.55 -12.42
N LYS A 14 -0.61 -39.71 -12.90
CA LYS A 14 -1.39 -40.71 -13.65
C LYS A 14 -2.13 -40.11 -14.84
N ILE A 15 -1.43 -39.27 -15.61
CA ILE A 15 -2.02 -38.59 -16.77
C ILE A 15 -2.11 -39.58 -17.93
N GLU A 16 -3.30 -39.77 -18.48
CA GLU A 16 -3.51 -40.65 -19.65
C GLU A 16 -3.36 -39.90 -20.97
N GLN A 17 -3.71 -38.62 -21.01
CA GLN A 17 -3.66 -37.78 -22.20
C GLN A 17 -3.24 -36.35 -21.86
N LEU A 18 -2.37 -35.78 -22.68
CA LEU A 18 -1.94 -34.38 -22.62
C LEU A 18 -2.11 -33.74 -24.00
N ARG A 19 -2.80 -32.60 -24.06
CA ARG A 19 -2.97 -31.83 -25.30
C ARG A 19 -2.06 -30.61 -25.27
N VAL A 20 -1.45 -30.30 -26.42
CA VAL A 20 -0.65 -29.09 -26.58
C VAL A 20 -1.59 -27.89 -26.67
N SER A 21 -1.31 -26.84 -25.90
CA SER A 21 -1.99 -25.55 -25.97
C SER A 21 -1.22 -24.64 -26.94
N ASP A 22 -1.95 -23.92 -27.80
CA ASP A 22 -1.37 -22.90 -28.68
C ASP A 22 -1.01 -21.60 -27.92
N GLY A 23 -1.59 -21.42 -26.72
CA GLY A 23 -1.27 -20.31 -25.82
C GLY A 23 -0.30 -20.74 -24.71
N ALA A 24 0.64 -19.86 -24.39
CA ALA A 24 1.62 -20.03 -23.32
C ALA A 24 1.72 -18.72 -22.49
N LEU A 25 2.90 -18.42 -21.96
CA LEU A 25 3.13 -17.26 -21.09
C LEU A 25 2.87 -15.92 -21.80
N ARG A 26 3.22 -15.82 -23.10
CA ARG A 26 3.11 -14.56 -23.83
C ARG A 26 1.66 -14.12 -23.98
N GLU A 27 0.80 -15.05 -24.37
CA GLU A 27 -0.63 -14.82 -24.54
C GLU A 27 -1.25 -14.47 -23.17
N GLY A 28 -0.87 -15.19 -22.11
CA GLY A 28 -1.28 -14.87 -20.75
C GLY A 28 -0.90 -13.44 -20.31
N LEU A 29 0.32 -12.99 -20.60
CA LEU A 29 0.78 -11.63 -20.29
C LEU A 29 0.04 -10.56 -21.12
N LEU A 30 -0.28 -10.84 -22.38
CA LEU A 30 -1.07 -9.94 -23.22
C LEU A 30 -2.50 -9.79 -22.69
N TYR A 31 -3.15 -10.89 -22.32
CA TYR A 31 -4.47 -10.85 -21.71
C TYR A 31 -4.45 -10.13 -20.36
N ASP A 32 -3.43 -10.34 -19.52
CA ASP A 32 -3.27 -9.62 -18.25
C ASP A 32 -3.11 -8.11 -18.48
N LEU A 33 -2.30 -7.70 -19.47
CA LEU A 33 -2.14 -6.28 -19.81
C LEU A 33 -3.45 -5.66 -20.29
N ILE A 34 -4.24 -6.37 -21.12
CA ILE A 34 -5.55 -5.91 -21.59
C ILE A 34 -6.55 -5.84 -20.42
N GLY A 35 -6.54 -6.81 -19.51
CA GLY A 35 -7.39 -6.83 -18.31
C GLY A 35 -7.11 -5.64 -17.37
N ARG A 36 -5.82 -5.32 -17.15
CA ARG A 36 -5.40 -4.13 -16.38
C ARG A 36 -5.92 -2.81 -16.97
N LEU A 37 -6.16 -2.76 -18.28
CA LEU A 37 -6.70 -1.58 -18.95
C LEU A 37 -8.24 -1.48 -18.84
N HIS A 38 -8.94 -2.58 -18.59
CA HIS A 38 -10.41 -2.70 -18.59
C HIS A 38 -11.02 -2.96 -17.20
N ASP A 39 -10.29 -2.67 -16.11
CA ASP A 39 -10.75 -2.78 -14.70
C ASP A 39 -11.01 -4.21 -14.18
N GLU A 40 -10.66 -5.25 -14.94
CA GLU A 40 -10.62 -6.66 -14.50
C GLU A 40 -9.26 -7.02 -13.91
N ASP A 41 -8.82 -6.24 -12.92
CA ASP A 41 -7.50 -6.39 -12.31
C ASP A 41 -7.48 -7.49 -11.25
N ILE A 42 -6.86 -8.64 -11.57
CA ILE A 42 -6.66 -9.79 -10.66
C ILE A 42 -5.89 -9.43 -9.39
N ARG A 43 -5.17 -8.30 -9.38
CA ARG A 43 -4.47 -7.82 -8.18
C ARG A 43 -5.45 -7.39 -7.10
N ASN A 44 -6.60 -6.81 -7.45
CA ASN A 44 -7.64 -6.47 -6.48
C ASN A 44 -8.14 -7.73 -5.74
N SER A 45 -8.49 -8.78 -6.49
CA SER A 45 -8.97 -10.04 -5.89
C SER A 45 -7.89 -10.74 -5.07
N THR A 46 -6.63 -10.65 -5.49
CA THR A 46 -5.47 -11.17 -4.75
C THR A 46 -5.31 -10.47 -3.41
N ILE A 47 -5.40 -9.13 -3.37
CA ILE A 47 -5.28 -8.35 -2.14
C ILE A 47 -6.45 -8.64 -1.20
N SER A 48 -7.69 -8.67 -1.70
CA SER A 48 -8.85 -8.99 -0.88
C SER A 48 -8.81 -10.43 -0.36
N SER A 49 -8.30 -11.38 -1.14
CA SER A 49 -8.10 -12.77 -0.70
C SER A 49 -7.04 -12.87 0.39
N LEU A 50 -5.96 -12.09 0.27
CA LEU A 50 -4.90 -12.01 1.27
C LEU A 50 -5.44 -11.39 2.58
N ALA A 51 -6.16 -10.28 2.50
CA ALA A 51 -6.78 -9.63 3.64
C ALA A 51 -7.73 -10.59 4.38
N LYS A 52 -8.56 -11.31 3.63
CA LYS A 52 -9.48 -12.33 4.17
C LYS A 52 -8.72 -13.48 4.84
N ARG A 53 -7.66 -14.00 4.22
CA ARG A 53 -6.86 -15.11 4.76
C ARG A 53 -6.27 -14.80 6.13
N TYR A 54 -5.87 -13.56 6.36
CA TYR A 54 -5.28 -13.12 7.63
C TYR A 54 -6.26 -12.40 8.56
N ASN A 55 -7.57 -12.45 8.27
CA ASN A 55 -8.64 -11.81 9.06
C ASN A 55 -8.36 -10.33 9.34
N VAL A 56 -7.95 -9.58 8.32
CA VAL A 56 -7.80 -8.12 8.43
C VAL A 56 -9.17 -7.49 8.74
N ASP A 57 -9.18 -6.51 9.65
CA ASP A 57 -10.36 -5.69 9.94
C ASP A 57 -10.71 -4.84 8.71
N THR A 58 -11.70 -5.29 7.95
CA THR A 58 -12.14 -4.65 6.70
C THR A 58 -12.71 -3.25 6.93
N GLU A 59 -13.38 -3.04 8.06
CA GLU A 59 -13.96 -1.72 8.39
C GLU A 59 -12.86 -0.69 8.63
N GLN A 60 -11.79 -1.09 9.33
CA GLN A 60 -10.62 -0.24 9.52
C GLN A 60 -9.86 -0.02 8.22
N ALA A 61 -9.68 -1.08 7.43
CA ALA A 61 -9.05 -1.01 6.12
C ALA A 61 -9.77 -0.01 5.20
N ASP A 62 -11.10 -0.07 5.13
CA ASP A 62 -11.93 0.83 4.31
C ASP A 62 -11.86 2.29 4.77
N ARG A 63 -11.84 2.52 6.10
CA ARG A 63 -11.63 3.86 6.67
C ARG A 63 -10.30 4.46 6.25
N VAL A 64 -9.21 3.69 6.39
CA VAL A 64 -7.86 4.13 6.00
C VAL A 64 -7.78 4.36 4.50
N LYS A 65 -8.30 3.42 3.69
CA LYS A 65 -8.35 3.52 2.22
C LYS A 65 -9.10 4.77 1.76
N SER A 66 -10.26 5.04 2.36
CA SER A 66 -11.07 6.22 2.05
C SER A 66 -10.34 7.53 2.38
N THR A 67 -9.68 7.62 3.54
CA THR A 67 -8.88 8.80 3.88
C THR A 67 -7.66 8.95 2.97
N ALA A 68 -6.98 7.84 2.66
CA ALA A 68 -5.82 7.86 1.78
C ALA A 68 -6.17 8.34 0.37
N ALA A 69 -7.29 7.88 -0.18
CA ALA A 69 -7.81 8.34 -1.48
C ALA A 69 -8.15 9.84 -1.48
N LYS A 70 -8.77 10.35 -0.39
CA LYS A 70 -9.07 11.79 -0.25
C LYS A 70 -7.80 12.64 -0.20
N LEU A 71 -6.78 12.21 0.54
CA LEU A 71 -5.49 12.90 0.60
C LEU A 71 -4.75 12.80 -0.74
N PHE A 72 -4.79 11.63 -1.39
CA PHE A 72 -4.19 11.42 -2.71
C PHE A 72 -4.75 12.41 -3.74
N CYS A 73 -6.07 12.62 -3.78
CA CYS A 73 -6.70 13.56 -4.70
C CYS A 73 -6.17 15.01 -4.55
N GLN A 74 -5.80 15.42 -3.34
CA GLN A 74 -5.26 16.76 -3.07
C GLN A 74 -3.77 16.88 -3.42
N LEU A 75 -3.02 15.78 -3.33
CA LEU A 75 -1.56 15.76 -3.50
C LEU A 75 -1.08 15.20 -4.83
N ARG A 76 -1.97 14.60 -5.63
CA ARG A 76 -1.64 14.02 -6.93
C ARG A 76 -0.88 15.00 -7.81
N ASP A 77 -1.40 16.20 -8.00
CA ASP A 77 -0.81 17.17 -8.93
C ASP A 77 0.49 17.80 -8.36
N PRO A 78 0.56 18.24 -7.09
CA PRO A 78 1.80 18.73 -6.49
C PRO A 78 2.96 17.71 -6.47
N TRP A 79 2.65 16.42 -6.37
CA TRP A 79 3.65 15.34 -6.37
C TRP A 79 3.76 14.59 -7.70
N SER A 80 3.04 15.01 -8.74
CA SER A 80 3.04 14.37 -10.06
C SER A 80 2.73 12.86 -10.02
N LEU A 81 1.87 12.42 -9.09
CA LEU A 81 1.54 11.01 -8.92
C LEU A 81 0.66 10.49 -10.06
N ASP A 82 0.94 9.28 -10.53
CA ASP A 82 0.07 8.62 -11.51
C ASP A 82 -1.33 8.36 -10.93
N LYS A 83 -2.37 8.86 -11.62
CA LYS A 83 -3.75 8.81 -11.13
C LYS A 83 -4.26 7.39 -10.92
N LYS A 84 -3.83 6.41 -11.72
CA LYS A 84 -4.36 5.05 -11.68
C LYS A 84 -3.47 4.16 -10.83
N PHE A 85 -2.18 4.10 -11.16
CA PHE A 85 -1.20 3.21 -10.56
C PHE A 85 -0.90 3.61 -9.12
N SER A 86 -0.50 4.86 -8.88
CA SER A 86 -0.13 5.31 -7.53
C SER A 86 -1.31 5.28 -6.56
N LEU A 87 -2.52 5.59 -7.03
CA LEU A 87 -3.74 5.45 -6.24
C LEU A 87 -3.97 3.98 -5.84
N LYS A 88 -3.92 3.04 -6.79
CA LYS A 88 -4.11 1.61 -6.52
C LYS A 88 -3.11 1.07 -5.50
N PHE A 89 -1.85 1.49 -5.57
CA PHE A 89 -0.84 1.07 -4.59
C PHE A 89 -1.17 1.53 -3.16
N VAL A 90 -1.62 2.77 -2.99
CA VAL A 90 -2.02 3.29 -1.69
C VAL A 90 -3.30 2.61 -1.20
N GLU A 91 -4.24 2.33 -2.09
CA GLU A 91 -5.47 1.59 -1.79
C GLU A 91 -5.18 0.16 -1.34
N TRP A 92 -4.36 -0.59 -2.08
CA TRP A 92 -3.96 -1.95 -1.70
C TRP A 92 -3.18 -1.95 -0.40
N ALA A 93 -2.22 -1.03 -0.23
CA ALA A 93 -1.46 -0.94 1.01
C ALA A 93 -2.37 -0.62 2.21
N ALA A 94 -3.36 0.27 2.05
CA ALA A 94 -4.37 0.54 3.07
C ALA A 94 -5.23 -0.70 3.37
N GLU A 95 -5.57 -1.50 2.36
CA GLU A 95 -6.38 -2.72 2.54
C GLU A 95 -5.68 -3.77 3.41
N ILE A 96 -4.34 -3.85 3.36
CA ILE A 96 -3.56 -4.88 4.05
C ILE A 96 -2.55 -4.34 5.08
N HIS A 97 -2.60 -3.04 5.43
CA HIS A 97 -1.60 -2.45 6.34
C HIS A 97 -1.53 -3.12 7.72
N GLU A 98 -2.64 -3.75 8.16
CA GLU A 98 -2.74 -4.46 9.43
C GLU A 98 -2.55 -5.98 9.33
N ILE A 99 -2.19 -6.52 8.16
CA ILE A 99 -2.01 -7.97 7.95
C ILE A 99 -1.03 -8.61 8.96
N GLY A 100 -0.03 -7.84 9.43
CA GLY A 100 0.92 -8.30 10.45
C GLY A 100 0.33 -8.51 11.85
N LEU A 101 -0.89 -8.02 12.13
CA LEU A 101 -1.58 -8.25 13.40
C LEU A 101 -1.94 -9.72 13.59
N ALA A 102 -2.05 -10.50 12.52
CA ALA A 102 -2.22 -11.96 12.59
C ALA A 102 -1.02 -12.67 13.24
N ILE A 103 0.15 -12.01 13.31
CA ILE A 103 1.35 -12.54 13.98
C ILE A 103 1.47 -11.93 15.38
N ALA A 104 1.57 -10.61 15.47
CA ALA A 104 1.72 -9.91 16.74
C ALA A 104 1.37 -8.42 16.64
N HIS A 105 0.86 -7.84 17.73
CA HIS A 105 0.67 -6.38 17.83
C HIS A 105 1.99 -5.60 17.84
N ALA A 106 3.02 -6.16 18.48
CA ALA A 106 4.35 -5.55 18.48
C ALA A 106 4.94 -5.61 17.07
N GLN A 107 5.42 -4.47 16.58
CA GLN A 107 6.10 -4.37 15.29
C GLN A 107 5.29 -4.90 14.08
N TYR A 108 3.95 -4.88 14.11
CA TYR A 108 3.11 -5.48 13.06
C TYR A 108 3.39 -4.96 11.64
N HIS A 109 3.81 -3.70 11.45
CA HIS A 109 4.34 -3.19 10.17
C HIS A 109 5.48 -4.03 9.55
N ARG A 110 6.38 -4.58 10.38
CA ARG A 110 7.47 -5.48 9.92
C ARG A 110 6.95 -6.87 9.57
N HIS A 111 6.05 -7.40 10.40
CA HIS A 111 5.39 -8.67 10.15
C HIS A 111 4.55 -8.62 8.87
N GLY A 112 3.84 -7.52 8.65
CA GLY A 112 3.04 -7.31 7.45
C GLY A 112 3.90 -7.22 6.20
N ALA A 113 4.97 -6.42 6.24
CA ALA A 113 5.93 -6.37 5.14
C ALA A 113 6.54 -7.74 4.83
N TYR A 114 6.90 -8.51 5.87
CA TYR A 114 7.42 -9.87 5.72
C TYR A 114 6.41 -10.80 5.06
N LEU A 115 5.15 -10.79 5.51
CA LEU A 115 4.08 -11.59 4.93
C LEU A 115 3.88 -11.24 3.46
N ILE A 116 3.81 -9.95 3.13
CA ILE A 116 3.60 -9.48 1.76
C ILE A 116 4.77 -9.89 0.87
N ALA A 117 6.02 -9.66 1.29
CA ALA A 117 7.22 -9.96 0.52
C ALA A 117 7.41 -11.46 0.22
N ASN A 118 6.86 -12.34 1.07
CA ASN A 118 7.01 -13.79 0.95
C ASN A 118 5.69 -14.52 0.58
N SER A 119 4.63 -13.77 0.26
CA SER A 119 3.37 -14.36 -0.24
C SER A 119 3.38 -14.50 -1.76
N ASP A 120 2.59 -15.42 -2.28
CA ASP A 120 2.29 -15.47 -3.70
C ASP A 120 1.17 -14.48 -4.01
N LEU A 121 1.52 -13.35 -4.65
CA LEU A 121 0.58 -12.31 -5.04
C LEU A 121 0.33 -12.36 -6.55
N ALA A 122 -0.67 -13.13 -6.97
CA ALA A 122 -1.03 -13.25 -8.37
C ALA A 122 -1.28 -11.86 -9.01
N GLY A 123 -0.73 -11.66 -10.21
CA GLY A 123 -0.79 -10.38 -10.93
C GLY A 123 0.23 -9.32 -10.53
N PHE A 124 0.92 -9.46 -9.39
CA PHE A 124 1.99 -8.54 -8.99
C PHE A 124 3.34 -9.02 -9.55
N SER A 125 4.11 -8.10 -10.13
CA SER A 125 5.53 -8.32 -10.36
C SER A 125 6.31 -8.36 -9.03
N ARG A 126 7.55 -8.86 -9.04
CA ARG A 126 8.42 -8.83 -7.84
C ARG A 126 8.70 -7.42 -7.34
N GLU A 127 8.83 -6.47 -8.26
CA GLU A 127 9.02 -5.05 -7.97
C GLU A 127 7.77 -4.43 -7.36
N GLU A 128 6.59 -4.70 -7.95
CA GLU A 128 5.30 -4.24 -7.43
C GLU A 128 5.03 -4.81 -6.03
N GLN A 129 5.30 -6.11 -5.83
CA GLN A 129 5.20 -6.77 -4.53
C GLN A 129 6.18 -6.15 -3.51
N GLY A 130 7.41 -5.86 -3.91
CA GLY A 130 8.41 -5.20 -3.08
C GLY A 130 7.97 -3.80 -2.66
N LYS A 131 7.49 -2.99 -3.61
CA LYS A 131 6.91 -1.67 -3.35
C LYS A 131 5.75 -1.75 -2.37
N LEU A 132 4.81 -2.67 -2.55
CA LEU A 132 3.68 -2.86 -1.64
C LEU A 132 4.13 -3.27 -0.23
N ALA A 133 5.10 -4.18 -0.13
CA ALA A 133 5.68 -4.59 1.15
C ALA A 133 6.36 -3.40 1.86
N LEU A 134 7.04 -2.53 1.12
CA LEU A 134 7.70 -1.33 1.64
C LEU A 134 6.69 -0.28 2.13
N LEU A 135 5.58 -0.06 1.41
CA LEU A 135 4.49 0.81 1.88
C LEU A 135 3.97 0.33 3.24
N VAL A 136 3.68 -0.96 3.36
CA VAL A 136 3.23 -1.56 4.64
C VAL A 136 4.33 -1.57 5.68
N ARG A 137 5.60 -1.71 5.30
CA ARG A 137 6.73 -1.60 6.22
C ARG A 137 6.85 -0.21 6.82
N ALA A 138 6.58 0.81 6.01
CA ALA A 138 6.81 2.22 6.32
C ALA A 138 5.56 2.94 6.86
N HIS A 139 4.38 2.30 6.94
CA HIS A 139 3.14 2.97 7.35
C HIS A 139 3.11 3.46 8.80
N ARG A 140 4.10 3.13 9.63
CA ARG A 140 4.26 3.65 11.00
C ARG A 140 5.69 3.56 11.49
N ARG A 141 6.00 4.29 12.57
CA ARG A 141 7.33 4.32 13.23
C ARG A 141 8.41 4.88 12.29
N LYS A 142 9.69 4.55 12.53
CA LYS A 142 10.83 5.03 11.75
C LYS A 142 10.74 4.56 10.29
N PHE A 143 10.95 5.48 9.35
CA PHE A 143 11.05 5.14 7.92
C PHE A 143 12.24 4.21 7.65
N PRO A 144 12.03 3.12 6.90
CA PRO A 144 13.08 2.19 6.51
C PRO A 144 13.86 2.71 5.29
N LEU A 145 14.52 3.88 5.41
CA LEU A 145 15.16 4.54 4.25
C LEU A 145 16.21 3.68 3.54
N ILE A 146 16.89 2.79 4.26
CA ILE A 146 17.87 1.83 3.70
C ILE A 146 17.20 0.87 2.70
N GLU A 147 15.91 0.57 2.89
CA GLU A 147 15.16 -0.32 1.99
C GLU A 147 14.78 0.39 0.66
N LEU A 148 15.06 1.69 0.52
CA LEU A 148 14.94 2.46 -0.72
C LEU A 148 16.26 2.50 -1.52
N ASP A 149 17.36 1.97 -0.96
CA ASP A 149 18.65 1.97 -1.64
C ASP A 149 18.59 1.06 -2.89
N GLY A 150 19.06 1.55 -4.03
CA GLY A 150 19.16 0.77 -5.28
C GLY A 150 18.02 0.95 -6.28
N ILE A 151 16.97 1.70 -5.94
CA ILE A 151 15.96 2.19 -6.90
C ILE A 151 16.27 3.64 -7.34
N SER A 152 15.74 4.05 -8.49
CA SER A 152 15.96 5.38 -9.06
C SER A 152 15.42 6.49 -8.13
N GLN A 153 15.99 7.70 -8.18
CA GLN A 153 15.57 8.79 -7.29
C GLN A 153 14.09 9.16 -7.48
N ASP A 154 13.60 9.15 -8.73
CA ASP A 154 12.20 9.44 -9.04
C ASP A 154 11.27 8.39 -8.41
N GLU A 155 11.66 7.11 -8.49
CA GLU A 155 10.91 6.02 -7.87
C GLU A 155 10.95 6.08 -6.33
N GLN A 156 12.08 6.48 -5.74
CA GLN A 156 12.18 6.70 -4.30
C GLN A 156 11.23 7.79 -3.84
N ASP A 157 11.17 8.92 -4.54
CA ASP A 157 10.29 10.03 -4.21
C ASP A 157 8.82 9.60 -4.31
N ASP A 158 8.45 8.90 -5.38
CA ASP A 158 7.12 8.31 -5.54
C ASP A 158 6.76 7.40 -4.37
N VAL A 159 7.61 6.43 -4.02
CA VAL A 159 7.35 5.50 -2.91
C VAL A 159 7.23 6.26 -1.58
N LEU A 160 8.07 7.28 -1.35
CA LEU A 160 8.02 8.11 -0.16
C LEU A 160 6.71 8.89 -0.05
N HIS A 161 6.21 9.47 -1.15
CA HIS A 161 4.92 10.15 -1.18
C HIS A 161 3.78 9.22 -0.81
N LEU A 162 3.75 8.01 -1.39
CA LEU A 162 2.74 7.01 -1.07
C LEU A 162 2.84 6.53 0.38
N CYS A 163 4.05 6.39 0.93
CA CYS A 163 4.26 6.11 2.34
C CYS A 163 3.68 7.23 3.22
N ILE A 164 3.95 8.50 2.91
CA ILE A 164 3.44 9.64 3.68
C ILE A 164 1.92 9.68 3.64
N LEU A 165 1.30 9.47 2.48
CA LEU A 165 -0.17 9.37 2.35
C LEU A 165 -0.76 8.29 3.24
N LEU A 166 -0.20 7.08 3.17
CA LEU A 166 -0.68 5.95 3.97
C LEU A 166 -0.52 6.22 5.47
N ARG A 167 0.59 6.80 5.89
CA ARG A 167 0.86 7.15 7.30
C ARG A 167 -0.14 8.15 7.84
N LEU A 168 -0.42 9.22 7.10
CA LEU A 168 -1.42 10.21 7.48
C LEU A 168 -2.82 9.59 7.54
N ALA A 169 -3.17 8.74 6.57
CA ALA A 169 -4.45 8.04 6.57
C ALA A 169 -4.62 7.09 7.76
N VAL A 170 -3.58 6.33 8.12
CA VAL A 170 -3.58 5.46 9.31
C VAL A 170 -3.68 6.30 10.59
N LEU A 171 -2.95 7.42 10.67
CA LEU A 171 -2.96 8.33 11.81
C LEU A 171 -4.38 8.84 12.10
N PHE A 172 -5.07 9.36 11.07
CA PHE A 172 -6.41 9.91 11.24
C PHE A 172 -7.46 8.86 11.63
N ASN A 173 -7.22 7.58 11.32
CA ASN A 173 -8.14 6.48 11.63
C ASN A 173 -7.70 5.63 12.82
N ARG A 174 -6.70 6.07 13.60
CA ARG A 174 -6.13 5.27 14.70
C ARG A 174 -7.15 4.91 15.79
N SER A 175 -8.12 5.80 16.05
CA SER A 175 -9.15 5.58 17.08
C SER A 175 -10.17 4.49 16.71
N ARG A 176 -10.19 4.04 15.44
CA ARG A 176 -11.16 3.08 14.88
C ARG A 176 -12.63 3.50 15.06
N LEU A 177 -12.89 4.79 15.31
CA LEU A 177 -14.23 5.30 15.53
C LEU A 177 -14.91 5.61 14.19
N TYR A 178 -16.22 5.37 14.14
CA TYR A 178 -17.11 5.79 13.05
C TYR A 178 -17.46 7.29 13.07
N VAL A 179 -16.56 8.12 13.58
CA VAL A 179 -16.76 9.57 13.56
C VAL A 179 -16.28 10.06 12.20
N SER A 180 -17.12 10.83 11.50
CA SER A 180 -16.69 11.48 10.28
C SER A 180 -15.50 12.38 10.60
N LEU A 181 -14.37 12.11 9.95
CA LEU A 181 -13.26 13.05 9.94
C LEU A 181 -13.75 14.40 9.41
N PRO A 182 -13.23 15.52 9.93
CA PRO A 182 -13.52 16.82 9.35
C PRO A 182 -12.99 16.85 7.91
N GLN A 183 -13.36 17.89 7.17
CA GLN A 183 -12.60 18.23 5.97
C GLN A 183 -11.17 18.59 6.39
N ILE A 184 -10.20 17.83 5.91
CA ILE A 184 -8.77 18.06 6.13
C ILE A 184 -8.19 18.48 4.79
N ASP A 185 -7.75 19.72 4.70
CA ASP A 185 -7.09 20.22 3.51
C ASP A 185 -5.58 20.02 3.66
N ILE A 186 -4.94 19.45 2.64
CA ILE A 186 -3.51 19.21 2.63
C ILE A 186 -2.87 19.92 1.44
N LYS A 187 -1.82 20.70 1.72
CA LYS A 187 -1.07 21.46 0.72
C LYS A 187 0.39 21.10 0.81
N VAL A 188 1.04 21.03 -0.35
CA VAL A 188 2.48 20.85 -0.44
C VAL A 188 3.09 22.01 -1.19
N LYS A 189 4.19 22.53 -0.67
CA LYS A 189 5.10 23.42 -1.38
C LYS A 189 6.52 22.96 -1.11
N ASP A 190 7.24 22.63 -2.18
CA ASP A 190 8.57 22.01 -2.11
C ASP A 190 8.54 20.77 -1.19
N LYS A 191 9.38 20.72 -0.16
CA LYS A 191 9.38 19.66 0.85
C LYS A 191 8.58 20.01 2.11
N LYS A 192 7.68 20.98 2.07
CA LYS A 192 6.81 21.36 3.20
C LYS A 192 5.37 20.90 2.97
N ILE A 193 4.89 20.05 3.87
CA ILE A 193 3.51 19.55 3.90
C ILE A 193 2.76 20.35 4.97
N THR A 194 1.62 20.94 4.61
CA THR A 194 0.78 21.73 5.52
C THR A 194 -0.60 21.10 5.57
N LEU A 195 -1.03 20.72 6.77
CA LEU A 195 -2.38 20.24 7.06
C LEU A 195 -3.21 21.38 7.65
N GLU A 196 -4.35 21.66 7.06
CA GLU A 196 -5.32 22.65 7.53
C GLU A 196 -6.55 21.91 8.10
N PHE A 197 -6.88 22.20 9.35
CA PHE A 197 -8.01 21.63 10.07
C PHE A 197 -9.04 22.72 10.40
N PRO A 198 -10.33 22.39 10.54
CA PRO A 198 -11.31 23.35 11.02
C PRO A 198 -10.95 23.88 12.41
N GLN A 199 -11.32 25.13 12.67
CA GLN A 199 -11.16 25.77 13.97
C GLN A 199 -11.60 24.87 15.13
N GLN A 200 -10.82 24.84 16.21
CA GLN A 200 -11.04 24.06 17.45
C GLN A 200 -11.04 22.53 17.29
N TRP A 201 -10.94 21.96 16.08
CA TRP A 201 -10.97 20.50 15.94
C TRP A 201 -9.76 19.82 16.57
N LEU A 202 -8.55 20.32 16.32
CA LEU A 202 -7.32 19.78 16.93
C LEU A 202 -7.28 19.97 18.45
N GLU A 203 -7.89 21.02 18.97
CA GLU A 203 -8.00 21.29 20.41
C GLU A 203 -8.89 20.24 21.09
N ASN A 204 -9.99 19.89 20.43
CA ASN A 204 -10.92 18.84 20.88
C ASN A 204 -10.39 17.41 20.67
N ASN A 205 -9.31 17.24 19.90
CA ASN A 205 -8.73 15.93 19.55
C ASN A 205 -7.25 15.85 19.96
N SER A 206 -6.99 15.93 21.26
CA SER A 206 -5.64 15.95 21.85
C SER A 206 -4.76 14.76 21.45
N LEU A 207 -5.33 13.55 21.34
CA LEU A 207 -4.60 12.36 20.89
C LEU A 207 -4.10 12.49 19.45
N THR A 208 -4.95 13.01 18.54
CA THR A 208 -4.56 13.25 17.15
C THR A 208 -3.45 14.27 17.05
N ARG A 209 -3.48 15.32 17.89
CA ARG A 209 -2.39 16.30 17.97
C ARG A 209 -1.07 15.66 18.40
N THR A 210 -1.07 14.85 19.47
CA THR A 210 0.14 14.14 19.90
C THR A 210 0.68 13.20 18.82
N ASP A 211 -0.21 12.54 18.09
CA ASP A 211 0.19 11.67 16.99
C ASP A 211 0.80 12.45 15.83
N LEU A 212 0.25 13.63 15.48
CA LEU A 212 0.84 14.52 14.49
C LEU A 212 2.21 15.03 14.92
N GLU A 213 2.40 15.36 16.20
CA GLU A 213 3.69 15.79 16.75
C GLU A 213 4.76 14.69 16.58
N LEU A 214 4.43 13.45 16.95
CA LEU A 214 5.31 12.30 16.71
C LEU A 214 5.59 12.08 15.21
N GLU A 215 4.56 12.22 14.38
CA GLU A 215 4.64 12.03 12.94
C GLU A 215 5.52 13.08 12.26
N THR A 216 5.50 14.33 12.73
CA THR A 216 6.43 15.37 12.24
C THR A 216 7.89 14.96 12.41
N GLY A 217 8.21 14.27 13.51
CA GLY A 217 9.55 13.74 13.80
C GLY A 217 9.95 12.63 12.84
N TYR A 218 9.03 11.71 12.51
CA TYR A 218 9.31 10.63 11.56
C TYR A 218 9.45 11.13 10.12
N ILE A 219 8.55 12.01 9.67
CA ILE A 219 8.57 12.57 8.31
C ILE A 219 9.81 13.42 8.07
N LYS A 220 10.36 14.08 9.10
CA LYS A 220 11.61 14.84 8.97
C LYS A 220 12.77 14.01 8.43
N ALA A 221 12.80 12.70 8.68
CA ALA A 221 13.83 11.80 8.18
C ALA A 221 13.80 11.64 6.64
N THR A 222 12.66 11.86 6.00
CA THR A 222 12.51 11.77 4.53
C THR A 222 12.88 13.08 3.83
N GLY A 223 13.32 14.10 4.58
CA GLY A 223 13.58 15.44 4.07
C GLY A 223 12.33 16.32 3.95
N TYR A 224 11.13 15.78 4.24
CA TYR A 224 9.89 16.55 4.29
C TYR A 224 9.66 17.17 5.67
N LYS A 225 8.97 18.31 5.71
CA LYS A 225 8.55 18.97 6.94
C LYS A 225 7.03 18.99 7.01
N LEU A 226 6.45 18.27 7.96
CA LEU A 226 5.03 18.34 8.26
C LEU A 226 4.74 19.50 9.22
N THR A 227 3.75 20.32 8.87
CA THR A 227 3.19 21.39 9.70
C THR A 227 1.67 21.32 9.66
N TYR A 228 1.01 21.81 10.70
CA TYR A 228 -0.45 21.84 10.76
C TYR A 228 -0.95 23.15 11.37
N THR A 229 -2.09 23.62 10.91
CA THR A 229 -2.74 24.86 11.34
C THR A 229 -4.25 24.67 11.45
N SER A 230 -4.88 25.44 12.34
CA SER A 230 -6.35 25.57 12.39
C SER A 230 -6.75 26.78 11.56
N VAL A 231 -7.76 26.62 10.70
CA VAL A 231 -8.31 27.67 9.83
C VAL A 231 -9.78 27.91 10.16
#